data_AF-E2B1H8-F1
#
_entry.id   AF-E2B1H8-F1
#
_cell.length_a   1.000
_cell.length_b   1.000
_cell.length_c   1.000
_cell.angle_alpha   90.00
_cell.angle_beta   90.00
_cell.angle_gamma   90.00
#
_symmetry.space_group_name_H-M   'P 1'
#
loop_
_entity.id
_entity.type
_entity.pdbx_description
1 polymer ?
#
loop_
_entity_poly.entity_id
_entity_poly.type
_entity_poly.pdbx_seq_one_letter_code
_entity_poly.pdbx_strand_id
1 'polypeptide(L)' 'ILKNKIYHILPENAKILKNRIRNACADITSLMISRVKENFMRRIALCLEEDGYIEHL' A
#
# COMPACT_ATOMS: atom_id res chain seq x y z
N ILE A 1 -2.22 -5.81 -1.28
CA ILE A 1 -1.46 -6.76 -0.40
C ILE A 1 -1.89 -6.63 1.08
N LEU A 2 -1.74 -5.46 1.72
CA LEU A 2 -2.12 -5.28 3.13
C LEU A 2 -3.60 -5.57 3.40
N LYS A 3 -4.52 -5.06 2.56
CA LYS A 3 -5.96 -5.36 2.66
C LYS A 3 -6.22 -6.86 2.70
N ASN A 4 -5.63 -7.62 1.78
CA ASN A 4 -5.80 -9.07 1.72
C ASN A 4 -5.21 -9.76 2.95
N LYS A 5 -4.06 -9.31 3.48
CA LYS A 5 -3.49 -9.85 4.73
C LYS A 5 -4.37 -9.58 5.96
N ILE A 6 -4.96 -8.39 6.06
CA ILE A 6 -5.75 -7.96 7.23
C ILE A 6 -7.14 -8.62 7.21
N TYR A 7 -7.75 -8.70 6.03
CA TYR A 7 -9.13 -9.10 5.81
C TYR A 7 -9.29 -10.45 5.10
N HIS A 8 -8.23 -11.27 5.00
CA HIS A 8 -8.35 -12.65 4.51
C HIS A 8 -9.45 -13.42 5.27
N ILE A 9 -9.57 -13.13 6.57
CA ILE A 9 -10.67 -13.57 7.43
C ILE A 9 -11.24 -12.31 8.08
N LEU A 10 -12.56 -12.21 8.20
CA LEU A 10 -13.17 -11.07 8.91
C LEU A 10 -12.71 -11.07 10.38
N PRO A 11 -12.14 -9.97 10.91
CA PRO A 11 -11.74 -9.92 12.30
C PRO A 11 -12.97 -9.84 13.21
N GLU A 12 -13.01 -10.72 14.21
CA GLU A 12 -14.13 -10.86 15.15
C GLU A 12 -14.29 -9.64 16.07
N ASN A 13 -13.21 -8.90 16.32
CA ASN A 13 -13.22 -7.71 17.17
C ASN A 13 -12.06 -6.75 16.85
N ALA A 14 -12.15 -5.55 17.42
CA ALA A 14 -11.17 -4.48 17.22
C ALA A 14 -9.75 -4.84 17.69
N LYS A 15 -9.60 -5.68 18.72
CA LYS A 15 -8.28 -6.09 19.23
C LYS A 15 -7.55 -6.96 18.19
N ILE A 16 -8.27 -7.93 17.62
CA ILE A 16 -7.74 -8.80 16.55
C ILE A 16 -7.39 -7.96 15.31
N LEU A 17 -8.28 -7.05 14.90
CA LEU A 17 -8.01 -6.15 13.77
C LEU A 17 -6.73 -5.33 13.98
N LYS A 18 -6.57 -4.71 15.15
CA LYS A 18 -5.36 -3.91 15.48
C LYS A 18 -4.09 -4.76 15.43
N ASN A 19 -4.12 -5.98 15.96
CA ASN A 19 -2.94 -6.87 15.92
C ASN A 19 -2.61 -7.33 14.50
N ARG A 20 -3.61 -7.63 13.67
CA ARG A 20 -3.39 -7.99 12.26
C ARG A 20 -2.80 -6.83 11.48
N ILE A 21 -3.26 -5.59 11.71
CA ILE A 21 -2.66 -4.39 11.11
C ILE A 21 -1.19 -4.27 11.51
N ARG A 22 -0.87 -4.39 12.81
CA ARG A 22 0.52 -4.31 13.29
C ARG A 22 1.40 -5.38 12.65
N ASN A 23 0.97 -6.63 12.64
CA ASN A 23 1.73 -7.72 12.04
C ASN A 23 1.92 -7.54 10.54
N ALA A 24 0.86 -7.13 9.82
CA ALA A 24 0.97 -6.87 8.38
C ALA A 24 1.92 -5.70 8.07
N CYS A 25 1.98 -4.69 8.95
CA CYS A 25 2.92 -3.59 8.83
C CYS A 25 4.35 -3.96 9.24
N ALA A 26 4.54 -4.94 10.13
CA ALA A 26 5.87 -5.39 10.55
C ALA A 26 6.67 -6.01 9.39
N ASP A 27 5.99 -6.60 8.41
CA ASP A 27 6.61 -7.14 7.19
C ASP A 27 7.05 -6.04 6.20
N ILE A 28 6.69 -4.77 6.43
CA ILE A 28 7.03 -3.67 5.51
C ILE A 28 8.49 -3.29 5.71
N THR A 29 9.31 -3.53 4.69
CA THR A 29 10.72 -3.17 4.69
C THR A 29 10.95 -1.74 4.18
N SER A 30 12.09 -1.16 4.53
CA SER A 30 12.54 0.12 3.99
C SER A 30 12.63 0.10 2.46
N LEU A 31 13.09 -1.02 1.88
CA LEU A 31 13.17 -1.22 0.43
C LEU A 31 11.79 -1.14 -0.24
N MET A 32 10.75 -1.73 0.37
CA MET A 32 9.39 -1.62 -0.15
C MET A 32 8.89 -0.18 -0.15
N ILE A 33 9.21 0.58 0.92
CA ILE A 33 8.86 2.00 1.02
C ILE A 33 9.58 2.82 -0.05
N SER A 34 10.88 2.59 -0.27
CA SER A 34 11.64 3.29 -1.32
C SER A 34 11.05 3.05 -2.70
N ARG A 35 10.70 1.81 -3.04
CA ARG A 35 10.06 1.46 -4.32
C ARG A 35 8.70 2.14 -4.51
N VAL A 36 7.92 2.30 -3.44
CA VAL A 36 6.64 3.03 -3.52
C VAL A 36 6.88 4.51 -3.79
N LYS A 37 7.88 5.14 -3.15
CA LYS A 37 8.24 6.53 -3.41
C LYS A 37 8.70 6.75 -4.85
N GLU A 38 9.58 5.88 -5.36
CA GLU A 38 10.06 5.95 -6.75
C GLU A 38 8.92 5.80 -7.75
N ASN A 39 8.04 4.80 -7.57
CA ASN A 39 6.87 4.64 -8.43
C ASN A 39 5.93 5.85 -8.36
N PHE A 40 5.74 6.43 -7.19
CA PHE A 40 4.91 7.63 -7.03
C PHE A 40 5.47 8.81 -7.84
N MET A 41 6.78 9.07 -7.73
CA MET A 41 7.44 10.13 -8.51
C MET A 41 7.35 9.88 -10.01
N ARG A 42 7.53 8.63 -10.45
CA ARG A 42 7.37 8.25 -11.86
C ARG A 42 5.95 8.53 -12.37
N ARG A 43 4.92 8.25 -11.57
CA ARG A 43 3.52 8.52 -11.95
C ARG A 43 3.22 10.02 -12.03
N ILE A 44 3.82 10.83 -11.17
CA ILE A 44 3.73 12.29 -11.28
C ILE A 44 4.35 12.76 -12.61
N ALA A 45 5.54 12.27 -12.94
CA ALA A 45 6.20 12.63 -14.20
C ALA A 45 5.34 12.27 -15.42
N LEU A 46 4.82 11.04 -15.47
CA LEU A 46 3.91 10.59 -16.52
C LEU A 46 2.64 11.45 -16.61
N CYS A 47 2.04 11.79 -15.47
CA CYS A 47 0.86 12.64 -15.42
C CYS A 47 1.09 14.03 -16.01
N LEU A 48 2.30 14.58 -15.82
CA LEU A 48 2.70 15.87 -16.38
C LEU A 48 2.97 15.77 -17.89
N GLU A 49 3.42 14.61 -18.37
CA GLU A 49 3.68 14.34 -19.78
C GLU A 49 2.40 14.05 -20.59
N GLU A 50 1.42 13.38 -19.98
CA GLU A 50 0.19 12.90 -20.65
C GLU A 50 -1.07 13.76 -20.34
N ASP A 51 -0.91 15.07 -20.15
CA ASP A 51 -2.01 16.04 -19.91
C ASP A 51 -3.01 15.60 -18.82
N GLY A 52 -2.50 15.00 -17.74
CA GLY A 52 -3.31 14.57 -16.60
C GLY A 52 -3.72 13.09 -16.61
N TYR A 53 -3.33 12.28 -17.60
CA TYR A 53 -3.60 10.83 -17.53
C TYR A 53 -2.78 10.16 -16.43
N ILE A 54 -3.49 9.46 -15.54
CA ILE A 54 -2.90 8.66 -14.47
C ILE A 54 -3.40 7.24 -14.68
N GLU A 55 -2.52 6.35 -15.15
CA GLU A 55 -2.81 4.92 -15.24
C GLU A 55 -3.34 4.42 -13.88
N HIS A 56 -4.56 3.86 -13.90
CA HIS A 56 -5.29 3.45 -12.70
C HIS A 56 -4.63 2.22 -12.06
N LEU A 57 -4.45 2.29 -10.73
CA LEU A 57 -3.85 1.26 -9.87
C LEU A 57 -4.67 -0.02 -9.78
#